data_AF-A0A0N1BG17-F1
#
_entry.id   AF-A0A0N1BG17-F1
#
_cell.length_a   1.000
_cell.length_b   1.000
_cell.length_c   1.000
_cell.angle_alpha   90.00
_cell.angle_beta   90.00
_cell.angle_gamma   90.00
#
_symmetry.space_group_name_H-M   'P 1'
#
loop_
_entity.id
_entity.type
_entity.pdbx_description
1 polymer ?
#
loop_
_entity_poly.entity_id
_entity_poly.type
_entity_poly.pdbx_seq_one_letter_code
_entity_poly.pdbx_strand_id
1 'polypeptide(L)'
;MNMHTPNDHGLAERVRAHFPDAEGAELAHRVTLLRAIDHAAALRGSTDSWLAAECAKLAHDVASMFVFRRDESVDRLEEATRLSRNLVSAAMRAAALNDPVTPL
;
A
#
# COMPACT_ATOMS: atom_id res chain seq x y z
N MET A 1 -15.52 -0.46 15.21
CA MET A 1 -14.54 -1.08 16.14
C MET A 1 -13.21 -1.05 15.41
N ASN A 2 -12.42 0.01 15.61
CA ASN A 2 -11.20 0.22 14.81
C ASN A 2 -10.07 -0.62 15.41
N MET A 3 -9.80 -1.78 14.81
CA MET A 3 -8.56 -2.52 15.04
C MET A 3 -7.40 -1.71 14.46
N HIS A 4 -6.83 -0.80 15.26
CA HIS A 4 -5.45 -0.42 15.08
C HIS A 4 -4.60 -1.63 15.45
N THR A 5 -4.10 -2.34 14.44
CA THR A 5 -3.08 -3.36 14.65
C THR A 5 -1.83 -2.70 15.25
N PRO A 6 -1.06 -3.38 16.13
CA PRO A 6 0.14 -2.82 16.77
C PRO A 6 1.15 -2.20 15.79
N ASN A 7 1.14 -2.65 14.53
CA ASN A 7 1.96 -2.13 13.43
C ASN A 7 1.64 -0.67 13.03
N ASP A 8 0.44 -0.17 13.36
CA ASP A 8 -0.03 1.12 12.89
C ASP A 8 0.69 2.30 13.57
N HIS A 9 1.07 2.12 14.84
CA HIS A 9 1.78 3.14 15.60
C HIS A 9 3.19 3.37 15.05
N GLY A 10 3.93 2.28 14.78
CA GLY A 10 5.27 2.35 14.19
C GLY A 10 5.27 2.94 12.77
N LEU A 11 4.22 2.70 11.99
CA LEU A 11 4.09 3.32 10.66
C LEU A 11 3.80 4.82 10.75
N ALA A 12 2.95 5.25 11.69
CA ALA A 12 2.70 6.68 11.91
C ALA A 12 3.95 7.41 12.40
N GLU A 13 4.71 6.81 13.31
CA GLU A 13 6.01 7.34 13.76
C GLU A 13 7.02 7.46 12.61
N ARG A 14 7.11 6.44 11.74
CA ARG A 14 7.94 6.50 10.53
C ARG A 14 7.52 7.65 9.61
N VAL A 15 6.23 7.90 9.41
CA VAL A 15 5.77 9.06 8.62
C VAL A 15 6.18 10.36 9.31
N ARG A 16 5.96 10.48 10.62
CA ARG A 16 6.28 11.70 11.38
C ARG A 16 7.77 12.00 11.47
N ALA A 17 8.63 10.98 11.38
CA ALA A 17 10.08 11.18 11.25
C ALA A 17 10.46 11.99 9.99
N HIS A 18 9.63 11.94 8.94
CA HIS A 18 9.81 12.72 7.71
C HIS A 18 8.91 13.96 7.63
N PHE A 19 7.72 13.91 8.23
CA PHE A 19 6.74 14.99 8.28
C PHE A 19 6.23 15.18 9.71
N PRO A 20 6.96 15.92 10.57
CA PRO A 20 6.62 16.04 11.99
C PRO A 20 5.20 16.55 12.25
N ASP A 21 4.71 17.42 11.36
CA ASP A 21 3.40 18.07 11.45
C ASP A 21 2.28 17.28 10.73
N ALA A 22 2.57 16.09 10.18
CA ALA A 22 1.57 15.29 9.49
C ALA A 22 0.53 14.76 10.49
N GLU A 23 -0.72 15.16 10.26
CA GLU A 23 -1.88 14.78 11.06
C GLU A 23 -3.12 14.51 10.19
N GLY A 24 -4.21 14.04 10.83
CA GLY A 24 -5.50 13.85 10.18
C GLY A 24 -5.43 13.00 8.90
N ALA A 25 -5.99 13.54 7.82
CA ALA A 25 -6.07 12.85 6.52
C ALA A 25 -4.70 12.62 5.88
N GLU A 26 -3.79 13.59 5.95
CA GLU A 26 -2.46 13.46 5.36
C GLU A 26 -1.72 12.26 5.97
N LEU A 27 -1.65 12.20 7.30
CA LEU A 27 -1.01 11.11 8.02
C LEU A 27 -1.66 9.77 7.67
N ALA A 28 -3.00 9.72 7.65
CA ALA A 28 -3.73 8.49 7.33
C ALA A 28 -3.41 7.96 5.92
N HIS A 29 -3.33 8.85 4.92
CA HIS A 29 -2.97 8.46 3.55
C HIS A 29 -1.51 8.00 3.48
N ARG A 30 -0.55 8.73 4.05
CA ARG A 30 0.86 8.33 4.05
C ARG A 30 1.10 6.99 4.75
N VAL A 31 0.44 6.75 5.89
CA VAL A 31 0.47 5.44 6.57
C VAL A 31 -0.11 4.34 5.67
N THR A 32 -1.20 4.63 4.96
CA THR A 32 -1.80 3.65 4.04
C THR A 32 -0.87 3.33 2.87
N LEU A 33 -0.17 4.33 2.32
CA LEU A 33 0.84 4.13 1.28
C LEU A 33 2.02 3.28 1.79
N LEU A 34 2.52 3.52 3.02
CA LEU A 34 3.52 2.64 3.64
C LEU A 34 3.05 1.19 3.73
N ARG A 35 1.80 0.95 4.15
CA ARG A 35 1.25 -0.42 4.18
C ARG A 35 1.16 -1.03 2.80
N ALA A 36 0.79 -0.25 1.80
CA ALA A 36 0.74 -0.73 0.43
C ALA A 36 2.12 -1.18 -0.07
N ILE A 37 3.19 -0.46 0.30
CA ILE A 37 4.58 -0.85 0.02
C ILE A 37 4.90 -2.21 0.67
N ASP A 38 4.68 -2.32 1.98
CA ASP A 38 5.01 -3.55 2.73
C ASP A 38 4.22 -4.76 2.18
N HIS A 39 2.92 -4.57 1.91
CA HIS A 39 2.06 -5.63 1.39
C HIS A 39 2.42 -6.03 -0.05
N ALA A 40 2.71 -5.05 -0.91
CA ALA A 40 3.13 -5.31 -2.28
C ALA A 40 4.47 -6.04 -2.34
N ALA A 41 5.44 -5.67 -1.49
CA ALA A 41 6.72 -6.34 -1.40
C ALA A 41 6.57 -7.81 -0.96
N ALA A 42 5.74 -8.05 0.06
CA ALA A 42 5.45 -9.40 0.52
C ALA A 42 4.79 -10.26 -0.57
N LEU A 43 3.74 -9.74 -1.22
CA LEU A 43 3.00 -10.46 -2.25
C LEU A 43 3.87 -10.79 -3.46
N ARG A 44 4.71 -9.84 -3.91
CA ARG A 44 5.66 -10.07 -5.01
C ARG A 44 6.67 -11.17 -4.68
N GLY A 45 7.08 -11.31 -3.43
CA GLY A 45 7.99 -12.36 -2.98
C GLY A 45 7.34 -13.73 -2.77
N SER A 46 6.01 -13.81 -2.79
CA SER A 46 5.26 -15.02 -2.43
C SER A 46 4.33 -15.54 -3.53
N THR A 47 4.40 -15.01 -4.75
CA THR A 47 3.50 -15.39 -5.86
C THR A 47 4.29 -15.83 -7.09
N ASP A 48 3.83 -16.91 -7.72
CA ASP A 48 4.34 -17.38 -9.02
C ASP A 48 3.52 -16.81 -10.20
N SER A 49 2.45 -16.04 -9.90
CA SER A 49 1.63 -15.39 -10.91
C SER A 49 2.33 -14.13 -11.43
N TRP A 50 2.71 -14.13 -12.70
CA TRP A 50 3.31 -12.95 -13.35
C TRP A 50 2.42 -11.71 -13.20
N LEU A 51 1.11 -11.86 -13.42
CA LEU A 51 0.17 -10.74 -13.30
C LEU A 51 0.09 -10.22 -11.86
N ALA A 52 0.10 -11.11 -10.87
CA ALA A 52 0.14 -10.70 -9.47
C ALA A 52 1.43 -9.93 -9.13
N ALA A 53 2.57 -10.43 -9.60
CA ALA A 53 3.86 -9.80 -9.39
C ALA A 53 3.92 -8.40 -10.02
N GLU A 54 3.40 -8.22 -11.24
CA GLU A 54 3.35 -6.91 -11.92
C GLU A 54 2.40 -5.94 -11.22
N CYS A 55 1.20 -6.38 -10.83
CA CYS A 55 0.27 -5.53 -10.08
C CYS A 55 0.87 -5.12 -8.72
N ALA A 56 1.54 -6.04 -8.02
CA ALA A 56 2.22 -5.75 -6.77
C ALA A 56 3.37 -4.75 -6.99
N LYS A 57 4.20 -4.95 -8.02
CA LYS A 57 5.26 -4.00 -8.39
C LYS A 57 4.70 -2.60 -8.64
N LEU A 58 3.64 -2.48 -9.42
CA LEU A 58 3.00 -1.18 -9.71
C LEU A 58 2.44 -0.54 -8.44
N ALA A 59 1.81 -1.31 -7.54
CA ALA A 59 1.34 -0.80 -6.26
C ALA A 59 2.49 -0.23 -5.42
N HIS A 60 3.60 -0.97 -5.34
CA HIS A 60 4.80 -0.55 -4.64
C HIS A 60 5.39 0.74 -5.23
N ASP A 61 5.52 0.81 -6.56
CA ASP A 61 6.10 1.95 -7.27
C ASP A 61 5.26 3.22 -7.07
N VAL A 62 3.93 3.12 -7.24
CA VAL A 62 3.00 4.24 -6.98
C VAL A 62 3.12 4.68 -5.52
N ALA A 63 2.99 3.76 -4.57
CA ALA A 63 3.01 4.13 -3.15
C ALA A 63 4.34 4.79 -2.74
N SER A 64 5.47 4.26 -3.22
CA SER A 64 6.81 4.82 -2.98
C SER A 64 6.98 6.22 -3.55
N MET A 65 6.37 6.51 -4.69
CA MET A 65 6.44 7.82 -5.34
C MET A 65 5.75 8.93 -4.53
N PHE A 66 4.75 8.60 -3.72
CA PHE A 66 3.92 9.60 -3.00
C PHE A 66 4.19 9.65 -1.50
N VAL A 67 4.48 8.51 -0.86
CA VAL A 67 4.51 8.39 0.62
C VAL A 67 5.44 9.39 1.32
N PHE A 68 6.59 9.68 0.72
CA PHE A 68 7.57 10.65 1.23
C PHE A 68 7.78 11.85 0.31
N ARG A 69 6.86 12.06 -0.64
CA ARG A 69 6.89 13.25 -1.48
C ARG A 69 6.52 14.48 -0.65
N ARG A 70 7.37 15.51 -0.72
CA ARG A 70 7.11 16.83 -0.13
C ARG A 70 6.10 17.59 -0.98
N ASP A 71 5.41 18.54 -0.33
CA ASP A 71 4.48 19.48 -0.98
C ASP A 71 3.35 18.79 -1.78
N GLU A 72 2.96 17.58 -1.39
CA GLU A 72 1.86 16.87 -2.02
C GLU A 72 0.53 17.26 -1.35
N SER A 73 -0.50 17.48 -2.17
CA SER A 73 -1.83 17.77 -1.62
C SER A 73 -2.45 16.51 -1.02
N VAL A 74 -3.33 16.70 -0.02
CA VAL A 74 -4.09 15.60 0.59
C VAL A 74 -4.89 14.84 -0.48
N ASP A 75 -5.50 15.54 -1.42
CA ASP A 75 -6.28 14.93 -2.52
C ASP A 75 -5.42 13.99 -3.38
N ARG A 76 -4.18 14.39 -3.71
CA ARG A 76 -3.29 13.54 -4.50
C ARG A 76 -2.76 12.35 -3.70
N LEU A 77 -2.56 12.51 -2.39
CA LEU A 77 -2.26 11.40 -1.49
C LEU A 77 -3.45 10.42 -1.40
N GLU A 78 -4.69 10.92 -1.42
CA GLU A 78 -5.89 10.09 -1.47
C GLU A 78 -5.98 9.30 -2.78
N GLU A 79 -5.79 9.96 -3.93
CA GLU A 79 -5.78 9.30 -5.24
C GLU A 79 -4.72 8.20 -5.31
N ALA A 80 -3.49 8.50 -4.87
CA ALA A 80 -2.40 7.53 -4.79
C ALA A 80 -2.76 6.36 -3.87
N THR A 81 -3.43 6.64 -2.74
CA THR A 81 -3.88 5.63 -1.79
C THR A 81 -4.91 4.70 -2.45
N ARG A 82 -5.91 5.26 -3.12
CA ARG A 82 -6.95 4.49 -3.83
C ARG A 82 -6.35 3.62 -4.92
N LEU A 83 -5.46 4.18 -5.74
CA LEU A 83 -4.79 3.44 -6.80
C LEU A 83 -3.95 2.28 -6.24
N SER A 84 -3.13 2.55 -5.23
CA SER A 84 -2.26 1.53 -4.62
C SER A 84 -3.08 0.38 -4.00
N ARG A 85 -4.20 0.69 -3.33
CA ARG A 85 -5.11 -0.34 -2.77
C ARG A 85 -5.76 -1.18 -3.86
N ASN A 86 -6.17 -0.56 -4.96
CA ASN A 86 -6.76 -1.29 -6.08
C ASN A 86 -5.75 -2.23 -6.74
N LEU A 87 -4.50 -1.78 -6.89
CA LEU A 87 -3.41 -2.60 -7.45
C LEU A 87 -3.05 -3.77 -6.53
N VAL A 88 -2.96 -3.55 -5.21
CA VAL A 88 -2.79 -4.65 -4.23
C VAL A 88 -3.95 -5.65 -4.32
N SER A 89 -5.19 -5.16 -4.39
CA SER A 89 -6.37 -6.02 -4.51
C SER A 89 -6.37 -6.82 -5.82
N ALA A 90 -5.96 -6.20 -6.93
CA ALA A 90 -5.81 -6.86 -8.22
C ALA A 90 -4.71 -7.94 -8.15
N ALA A 91 -3.59 -7.65 -7.51
CA ALA A 91 -2.50 -8.59 -7.33
C ALA A 91 -2.94 -9.83 -6.51
N MET A 92 -3.65 -9.63 -5.40
CA MET A 92 -4.19 -10.73 -4.59
C MET A 92 -5.15 -11.62 -5.40
N ARG A 93 -6.03 -11.01 -6.20
CA ARG A 93 -6.96 -11.76 -7.07
C ARG A 93 -6.21 -12.52 -8.18
N ALA A 94 -5.23 -11.89 -8.80
CA ALA A 94 -4.40 -12.53 -9.82
C ALA A 94 -3.57 -13.69 -9.25
N ALA A 95 -3.15 -13.62 -7.99
CA ALA A 95 -2.50 -14.72 -7.30
C ALA A 95 -3.48 -15.87 -7.06
N ALA A 96 -4.68 -15.58 -6.54
CA ALA A 96 -5.70 -16.59 -6.27
C ALA A 96 -6.19 -17.31 -7.53
N LEU A 97 -6.35 -16.59 -8.65
CA LEU A 97 -6.76 -17.18 -9.94
C LEU A 97 -5.67 -18.05 -10.58
N ASN A 98 -4.40 -17.84 -10.20
CA ASN A 98 -3.28 -18.63 -10.69
C ASN A 98 -3.01 -19.86 -9.79
N ASP A 99 -3.66 -19.94 -8.63
CA ASP A 99 -3.56 -21.09 -7.74
C ASP A 99 -4.47 -22.23 -8.28
N PRO A 100 -3.89 -23.38 -8.68
CA PRO A 100 -4.66 -24.49 -9.26
C PRO A 100 -5.65 -25.14 -8.29
N VAL A 101 -5.64 -24.76 -7.00
CA VAL A 101 -6.50 -25.33 -5.96
C VAL A 101 -7.76 -24.49 -5.70
N THR A 102 -7.92 -23.29 -6.27
CA THR A 102 -9.10 -22.46 -6.05
C THR A 102 -10.26 -22.87 -6.97
N PRO A 103 -11.36 -23.50 -6.47
CA PRO A 103 -12.54 -23.74 -7.29
C PRO A 103 -13.30 -22.42 -7.46
N LEU A 104 -13.80 -22.17 -8.68
CA LEU A 104 -14.70 -21.05 -9.00
C LEU A 104 -16.03 -21.17 -8.24
#